data_AF-A0A957XP46-F1
#
_entry.id   AF-A0A957XP46-F1
#
_cell.length_a   1.000
_cell.length_b   1.000
_cell.length_c   1.000
_cell.angle_alpha   90.00
_cell.angle_beta   90.00
_cell.angle_gamma   90.00
#
_symmetry.space_group_name_H-M   'P 1'
#
loop_
_entity.id
_entity.type
_entity.pdbx_description
1 polymer ?
#
loop_
_entity_poly.entity_id
_entity_poly.type
_entity_poly.pdbx_seq_one_letter_code
_entity_poly.pdbx_strand_id
1 'polypeptide(L)'
;MASIMEALPKSGKLEVDIKVTADVNISAFAAKQKVNGFVLSEISYMMHAGTPILVVDERISWRVPVILSLTSHGDVGEVGTVDVDVETGQLHITPQKITEINARAKGLTLSIASTATE
;
A
#
# COMPACT_ATOMS: atom_id res chain seq x y z
N MET A 1 -1.23 -13.21 18.39
CA MET A 1 -2.43 -14.09 18.43
C MET A 1 -2.40 -14.90 17.15
N ALA A 2 -2.55 -16.22 17.24
CA ALA A 2 -2.14 -17.18 16.22
C ALA A 2 -2.83 -16.98 14.87
N SER A 3 -2.03 -16.98 13.81
CA SER A 3 -2.51 -16.95 12.42
C SER A 3 -3.04 -18.35 12.07
N ILE A 4 -4.17 -18.40 11.37
CA ILE A 4 -4.80 -19.64 10.84
C ILE A 4 -3.84 -20.54 10.02
N MET A 5 -2.65 -20.05 9.66
CA MET A 5 -1.62 -20.77 8.89
C MET A 5 -0.53 -21.47 9.73
N GLU A 6 -0.51 -21.38 11.06
CA GLU A 6 0.61 -21.90 11.86
C GLU A 6 0.73 -23.44 11.93
N ALA A 7 -0.25 -24.18 11.40
CA ALA A 7 -0.20 -25.64 11.35
C ALA A 7 -0.66 -26.18 9.99
N LEU A 8 0.09 -25.85 8.93
CA LEU A 8 -0.02 -26.60 7.67
C LEU A 8 0.34 -28.08 7.93
N PRO A 9 -0.40 -29.04 7.36
CA PRO A 9 -0.10 -30.46 7.53
C PRO A 9 1.30 -30.76 6.95
N LYS A 10 2.14 -31.46 7.73
CA LYS A 10 3.51 -31.82 7.34
C LYS A 10 3.59 -32.81 6.17
N SER A 11 2.47 -33.47 5.86
CA SER A 11 2.30 -34.36 4.70
C SER A 11 0.82 -34.65 4.49
N GLY A 12 0.39 -34.88 3.25
CA GLY A 12 -0.98 -35.29 2.91
C GLY A 12 -1.68 -34.30 1.97
N LYS A 13 -2.96 -34.53 1.70
CA LYS A 13 -3.80 -33.59 0.95
C LYS A 13 -4.36 -32.53 1.91
N LEU A 14 -4.22 -31.27 1.52
CA LEU A 14 -4.88 -30.13 2.16
C LEU A 14 -5.79 -29.47 1.12
N GLU A 15 -7.06 -29.35 1.47
CA GLU A 15 -8.08 -28.64 0.69
C GLU A 15 -8.61 -27.52 1.58
N VAL A 16 -8.62 -26.28 1.06
CA VAL A 16 -9.05 -25.08 1.79
C VAL A 16 -10.01 -24.29 0.92
N ASP A 17 -11.27 -24.23 1.34
CA ASP A 17 -12.27 -23.36 0.76
C ASP A 17 -12.45 -22.11 1.61
N ILE A 18 -12.11 -20.95 1.05
CA ILE A 18 -12.24 -19.66 1.74
C ILE A 18 -13.38 -18.87 1.10
N LYS A 19 -14.47 -18.68 1.87
CA LYS A 19 -15.57 -17.81 1.50
C LYS A 19 -15.59 -16.60 2.43
N VAL A 20 -15.43 -15.42 1.85
CA VAL A 20 -15.42 -14.15 2.58
C VAL A 20 -16.59 -13.30 2.11
N THR A 21 -17.38 -12.80 3.06
CA THR A 21 -18.48 -11.87 2.80
C THR A 21 -18.24 -10.64 3.66
N ALA A 22 -18.24 -9.47 3.04
CA ALA A 22 -18.14 -8.19 3.73
C ALA A 22 -18.79 -7.07 2.91
N ASP A 23 -19.17 -5.99 3.58
CA ASP A 23 -19.74 -4.82 2.93
C ASP A 23 -18.64 -3.93 2.38
N VAL A 24 -18.59 -3.79 1.05
CA VAL A 24 -17.59 -2.93 0.39
C VAL A 24 -18.23 -1.57 0.11
N ASN A 25 -18.21 -0.70 1.12
CA ASN A 25 -18.78 0.65 1.03
C ASN A 25 -17.85 1.62 0.31
N ILE A 26 -16.54 1.37 0.37
CA ILE A 26 -15.51 2.16 -0.29
C ILE A 26 -15.07 1.44 -1.54
N SER A 27 -15.21 2.09 -2.69
CA SER A 27 -14.68 1.58 -3.95
C SER A 27 -13.15 1.74 -4.01
N ALA A 28 -12.49 0.95 -4.86
CA ALA A 28 -11.06 1.13 -5.14
C ALA A 28 -10.76 2.58 -5.57
N PHE A 29 -11.59 3.18 -6.43
CA PHE A 29 -11.42 4.57 -6.85
C PHE A 29 -11.48 5.55 -5.67
N ALA A 30 -12.48 5.40 -4.78
CA ALA A 30 -12.61 6.25 -3.60
C ALA A 30 -11.43 6.08 -2.64
N ALA A 31 -10.93 4.85 -2.45
CA ALA A 31 -9.72 4.58 -1.67
C ALA A 31 -8.49 5.27 -2.27
N LYS A 32 -8.30 5.17 -3.59
CA LYS A 32 -7.22 5.87 -4.31
C LYS A 32 -7.29 7.38 -4.08
N GLN A 33 -8.47 7.98 -4.23
CA GLN A 33 -8.65 9.42 -4.02
C GLN A 33 -8.32 9.86 -2.59
N LYS A 34 -8.76 9.10 -1.58
CA LYS A 34 -8.45 9.37 -0.17
C LYS A 34 -6.95 9.33 0.09
N VAL A 35 -6.26 8.29 -0.37
CA VAL A 35 -4.81 8.15 -0.21
C VAL A 35 -4.08 9.25 -0.97
N ASN A 36 -4.53 9.60 -2.18
CA ASN A 36 -3.92 10.67 -2.96
C ASN A 36 -4.02 12.03 -2.24
N GLY A 37 -5.18 12.34 -1.67
CA GLY A 37 -5.38 13.56 -0.88
C GLY A 37 -4.47 13.61 0.34
N PHE A 38 -4.38 12.51 1.08
CA PHE A 38 -3.51 12.40 2.25
C PHE A 38 -2.02 12.52 1.90
N VAL A 39 -1.56 11.83 0.86
CA VAL A 39 -0.15 11.89 0.43
C VAL A 39 0.22 13.32 0.01
N LEU A 40 -0.66 13.97 -0.74
CA LEU A 40 -0.44 15.34 -1.19
C LEU A 40 -0.40 16.35 -0.02
N SER A 41 -1.23 16.17 1.01
CA SER A 41 -1.29 17.11 2.13
C SER A 41 -0.25 16.86 3.22
N GLU A 42 0.03 15.58 3.55
CA GLU A 42 0.83 15.22 4.71
C GLU A 42 2.24 14.71 4.39
N ILE A 43 2.50 14.30 3.14
CA ILE A 43 3.77 13.67 2.76
C ILE A 43 4.55 14.51 1.74
N SER A 44 4.09 14.58 0.49
CA SER A 44 4.82 15.26 -0.59
C SER A 44 3.97 15.42 -1.84
N TYR A 45 4.20 16.52 -2.57
CA TYR A 45 3.65 16.75 -3.91
C TYR A 45 4.32 15.89 -4.99
N MET A 46 5.47 15.29 -4.70
CA MET A 46 6.18 14.37 -5.60
C MET A 46 5.71 12.93 -5.45
N MET A 47 4.66 12.69 -4.67
CA MET A 47 4.11 11.37 -4.46
C MET A 47 2.63 11.36 -4.76
N HIS A 48 2.13 10.23 -5.24
CA HIS A 48 0.71 10.05 -5.51
C HIS A 48 0.26 8.61 -5.25
N ALA A 49 -1.05 8.42 -5.19
CA ALA A 49 -1.63 7.09 -5.07
C ALA A 49 -1.53 6.33 -6.41
N GLY A 50 -1.10 5.08 -6.35
CA GLY A 50 -1.14 4.13 -7.47
C GLY A 50 -2.47 3.35 -7.51
N THR A 51 -2.45 2.16 -8.11
CA THR A 51 -3.65 1.33 -8.29
C THR A 51 -3.92 0.47 -7.05
N PRO A 52 -5.10 0.58 -6.42
CA PRO A 52 -5.43 -0.21 -5.24
C PRO A 52 -5.62 -1.69 -5.56
N ILE A 53 -5.26 -2.54 -4.59
CA ILE A 53 -5.59 -3.97 -4.59
C ILE A 53 -6.41 -4.30 -3.35
N LEU A 54 -7.34 -5.25 -3.46
CA LEU A 54 -8.10 -5.72 -2.30
C LEU A 54 -7.26 -6.73 -1.52
N VAL A 55 -7.08 -6.50 -0.22
CA VAL A 55 -6.35 -7.38 0.68
C VAL A 55 -7.32 -7.90 1.73
N VAL A 56 -7.36 -9.23 1.88
CA VAL A 56 -8.09 -9.92 2.93
C VAL A 56 -7.05 -10.45 3.92
N ASP A 57 -6.93 -9.78 5.05
CA ASP A 57 -6.04 -10.14 6.17
C ASP A 57 -6.85 -10.09 7.47
N GLU A 58 -6.26 -9.66 8.60
CA GLU A 58 -7.01 -9.34 9.84
C GLU A 58 -8.20 -8.40 9.60
N ARG A 59 -8.12 -7.55 8.57
CA ARG A 59 -9.18 -6.67 8.08
C ARG A 59 -9.19 -6.67 6.55
N ILE A 60 -10.36 -6.49 5.97
CA ILE A 60 -10.49 -6.31 4.52
C ILE A 60 -10.20 -4.84 4.20
N SER A 61 -9.20 -4.60 3.37
CA SER A 61 -8.76 -3.24 3.05
C SER A 61 -8.37 -3.11 1.59
N TRP A 62 -8.50 -1.89 1.06
CA TRP A 62 -7.82 -1.48 -0.15
C TRP A 62 -6.40 -1.10 0.20
N ARG A 63 -5.44 -1.90 -0.24
CA ARG A 63 -4.02 -1.55 -0.18
C ARG A 63 -3.68 -0.67 -1.37
N VAL A 64 -3.39 0.59 -1.10
CA VAL A 64 -3.06 1.59 -2.12
C VAL A 64 -1.56 1.87 -2.09
N PRO A 65 -0.82 1.60 -3.18
CA PRO A 65 0.58 1.94 -3.25
C PRO A 65 0.78 3.45 -3.34
N VAL A 66 1.85 3.95 -2.72
CA VAL A 66 2.32 5.32 -2.81
C VAL A 66 3.51 5.32 -3.76
N ILE A 67 3.37 6.04 -4.87
CA ILE A 67 4.36 6.09 -5.94
C ILE A 67 5.10 7.41 -5.84
N LEU A 68 6.43 7.35 -5.85
CA LEU A 68 7.28 8.52 -6.05
C LEU A 68 7.32 8.84 -7.54
N SER A 69 7.10 10.09 -7.90
CA SER A 69 7.29 10.60 -9.25
C SER A 69 8.25 11.80 -9.24
N LEU A 70 9.14 11.83 -10.23
CA LEU A 70 10.08 12.92 -10.45
C LEU A 70 9.69 13.65 -11.73
N THR A 71 9.79 14.99 -11.73
CA THR A 71 9.46 15.82 -12.89
C THR A 71 10.20 15.42 -14.17
N SER A 72 11.44 14.95 -14.03
CA SER A 72 12.29 14.53 -15.16
C SER A 72 12.12 13.06 -15.58
N HIS A 73 11.56 12.20 -14.73
CA HIS A 73 11.52 10.74 -14.97
C HIS A 73 10.12 10.13 -14.91
N GLY A 74 9.09 10.92 -14.57
CA GLY A 74 7.76 10.39 -14.30
C GLY A 74 7.76 9.51 -13.05
N ASP A 75 6.95 8.45 -13.06
CA ASP A 75 6.84 7.50 -11.95
C ASP A 75 8.14 6.71 -11.80
N VAL A 76 8.77 6.85 -10.64
CA VAL A 76 10.06 6.25 -10.30
C VAL A 76 9.90 4.91 -9.60
N GLY A 77 8.86 4.77 -8.77
CA GLY A 77 8.58 3.52 -8.09
C GLY A 77 7.76 3.66 -6.82
N GLU A 78 7.36 2.51 -6.29
CA GLU A 78 6.62 2.43 -5.03
C GLU A 78 7.54 2.69 -3.83
N VAL A 79 7.11 3.60 -2.96
CA VAL A 79 7.81 3.95 -1.71
C VAL A 79 7.10 3.45 -0.46
N GLY A 80 5.91 2.89 -0.61
CA GLY A 80 5.17 2.24 0.45
C GLY A 80 3.71 2.07 0.09
N THR A 81 2.89 1.71 1.07
CA THR A 81 1.46 1.47 0.90
C THR A 81 0.65 2.09 2.02
N VAL A 82 -0.58 2.48 1.72
CA VAL A 82 -1.59 2.90 2.71
C VAL A 82 -2.79 1.98 2.56
N ASP A 83 -3.18 1.36 3.67
CA ASP A 83 -4.35 0.48 3.69
C ASP A 83 -5.58 1.31 4.07
N VAL A 84 -6.67 1.14 3.31
CA VAL A 84 -7.94 1.84 3.51
C VAL A 84 -9.00 0.81 3.84
N ASP A 85 -9.62 0.94 5.00
CA ASP A 85 -10.71 0.05 5.41
C ASP A 85 -11.88 0.12 4.40
N VAL A 86 -12.36 -1.05 3.94
CA VAL A 86 -13.37 -1.11 2.87
C VAL A 86 -14.77 -0.70 3.33
N GLU A 87 -15.05 -0.75 4.63
CA GLU A 87 -16.36 -0.44 5.21
C GLU A 87 -16.47 1.04 5.60
N THR A 88 -15.42 1.58 6.20
CA THR A 88 -15.39 2.90 6.83
C THR A 88 -14.62 3.95 6.02
N GLY A 89 -13.66 3.50 5.19
CA GLY A 89 -12.74 4.38 4.49
C GLY A 89 -11.70 5.05 5.39
N GLN A 90 -11.47 4.50 6.58
CA GLN A 90 -10.38 4.92 7.47
C GLN A 90 -9.02 4.58 6.84
N LEU A 91 -8.10 5.54 6.87
CA LEU A 91 -6.71 5.32 6.46
C LEU A 91 -5.92 4.71 7.63
N HIS A 92 -5.35 3.54 7.41
CA HIS A 92 -4.43 2.91 8.35
C HIS A 92 -3.00 3.37 8.09
N ILE A 93 -2.67 4.52 8.67
CA ILE A 93 -1.37 5.16 8.57
C ILE A 93 -0.88 5.57 9.96
N THR A 94 0.42 5.42 10.20
CA THR A 94 1.08 5.84 11.45
C THR A 94 2.22 6.81 11.14
N PRO A 95 2.64 7.65 12.09
CA PRO A 95 3.80 8.54 11.91
C PRO A 95 5.09 7.79 11.53
N GLN A 96 5.27 6.58 12.07
CA GLN A 96 6.38 5.70 11.70
C GLN A 96 6.32 5.32 10.22
N LYS A 97 5.15 4.91 9.72
CA LYS A 97 4.96 4.51 8.32
C LYS A 97 5.19 5.68 7.35
N ILE A 98 4.83 6.91 7.74
CA ILE A 98 5.17 8.13 6.98
C ILE A 98 6.69 8.32 6.92
N THR A 99 7.38 8.13 8.05
CA THR A 99 8.85 8.24 8.12
C THR A 99 9.53 7.20 7.21
N GLU A 100 9.03 5.96 7.20
CA GLU A 100 9.52 4.89 6.34
C GLU A 100 9.29 5.19 4.85
N ILE A 101 8.13 5.72 4.48
CA ILE A 101 7.82 6.17 3.11
C ILE A 101 8.82 7.24 2.66
N ASN A 102 9.08 8.24 3.50
CA ASN A 102 10.04 9.31 3.20
C ASN A 102 11.47 8.78 3.07
N ALA A 103 11.87 7.86 3.94
CA ALA A 103 13.20 7.24 3.88
C ALA A 103 13.39 6.44 2.58
N ARG A 104 12.38 5.66 2.17
CA ARG A 104 12.41 4.91 0.90
C ARG A 104 12.43 5.84 -0.31
N ALA A 105 11.65 6.92 -0.29
CA ALA A 105 11.68 7.92 -1.36
C ALA A 105 13.06 8.55 -1.52
N LYS A 106 13.72 8.91 -0.41
CA LYS A 106 15.11 9.40 -0.43
C LYS A 106 16.08 8.35 -0.97
N GLY A 107 15.88 7.07 -0.67
CA GLY A 107 16.68 5.98 -1.24
C GLY A 107 16.57 5.90 -2.76
N LEU A 108 15.33 5.97 -3.29
CA LEU A 108 15.08 5.89 -4.73
C LEU A 108 15.62 7.10 -5.51
N THR A 109 15.58 8.30 -4.94
CA THR A 109 16.17 9.48 -5.62
C THR A 109 17.69 9.36 -5.72
N LEU A 110 18.36 8.83 -4.70
CA LEU A 110 19.81 8.61 -4.72
C LEU A 110 20.22 7.52 -5.72
N SER A 111 19.45 6.45 -5.85
CA SER A 111 19.74 5.39 -6.84
C SER A 111 19.63 5.93 -8.28
N ILE A 112 18.63 6.76 -8.56
CA ILE A 112 18.46 7.38 -9.89
C ILE A 112 19.58 8.36 -10.23
N ALA A 113 19.99 9.19 -9.27
CA ALA A 113 21.10 10.11 -9.49
C ALA A 113 22.41 9.37 -9.82
N SER A 114 22.63 8.21 -9.20
CA SER A 114 23.80 7.37 -9.45
C SER A 114 23.78 6.75 -10.85
N THR A 115 22.61 6.28 -11.31
CA THR A 115 22.47 5.70 -12.67
C THR A 115 22.54 6.73 -13.80
N ALA A 116 22.32 8.02 -13.52
CA ALA A 116 22.44 9.09 -14.53
C ALA A 116 23.88 9.59 -14.74
N THR A 117 24.84 9.13 -13.92
CA THR A 117 26.24 9.59 -13.95
C THR A 117 27.19 8.55 -14.58
N GLU A 118 26.69 7.39 -15.01
CA GLU A 118 27.39 6.40 -15.86
C GLU A 118 27.00 6.56 -17.33
#